data_AF-A0A371KKT9-F1
#
_entry.id   AF-A0A371KKT9-F1
#
_cell.length_a   1.000
_cell.length_b   1.000
_cell.length_c   1.000
_cell.angle_alpha   90.00
_cell.angle_beta   90.00
_cell.angle_gamma   90.00
#
_symmetry.space_group_name_H-M   'P 1'
#
loop_
_entity.id
_entity.type
_entity.pdbx_description
1 polymer ?
#
loop_
_entity_poly.entity_id
_entity_poly.type
_entity_poly.pdbx_seq_one_letter_code
_entity_poly.pdbx_strand_id
1 'polypeptide(L)'
;MAYFNQHQSMISKRDLTFFSKSKKKKPFSAGQLIGLILGPLLFLLTLLFFHPKDLPWKGVYVLAITLWIATWWITEAIPIAATSLLPIVLLPLGHILTPEQVSSEYGNDII
;
A
#
# COMPACT_ATOMS: atom_id res chain seq x y z
N MET A 1 -39.91 -44.85 -6.67
CA MET A 1 -39.94 -43.37 -6.72
C MET A 1 -39.01 -42.68 -5.69
N ALA A 2 -38.60 -43.33 -4.58
CA ALA A 2 -37.72 -42.71 -3.57
C ALA A 2 -36.25 -42.51 -4.00
N TYR A 3 -35.70 -43.35 -4.88
CA TYR A 3 -34.28 -43.31 -5.29
C TYR A 3 -33.88 -42.06 -6.08
N PHE A 4 -34.79 -41.48 -6.87
CA PHE A 4 -34.48 -40.35 -7.76
C PHE A 4 -34.34 -39.01 -6.99
N ASN A 5 -35.09 -38.83 -5.90
CA ASN A 5 -35.11 -37.59 -5.12
C ASN A 5 -33.86 -37.43 -4.24
N GLN A 6 -33.29 -38.54 -3.80
CA GLN A 6 -32.09 -38.55 -2.95
C GLN A 6 -30.84 -38.09 -3.72
N HIS A 7 -30.79 -38.36 -5.03
CA HIS A 7 -29.70 -37.93 -5.91
C HIS A 7 -29.67 -36.42 -6.13
N GLN A 8 -30.82 -35.75 -6.27
CA GLN A 8 -30.88 -34.29 -6.38
C GLN A 8 -30.49 -33.58 -5.07
N SER A 9 -30.88 -34.14 -3.92
CA SER A 9 -30.52 -33.60 -2.60
C SER A 9 -29.01 -33.65 -2.32
N MET A 10 -28.31 -34.62 -2.91
CA MET A 10 -26.87 -34.85 -2.75
C MET A 10 -26.00 -33.93 -3.62
N ILE A 11 -26.52 -33.45 -4.76
CA ILE A 11 -25.79 -32.56 -5.67
C ILE A 11 -25.77 -31.13 -5.08
N SER A 12 -26.93 -30.62 -4.66
CA SER A 12 -27.05 -29.28 -4.08
C SER A 12 -26.14 -29.03 -2.88
N LYS A 13 -26.03 -29.98 -1.94
CA LYS A 13 -25.21 -29.80 -0.73
C LYS A 13 -23.71 -29.73 -1.02
N ARG A 14 -23.22 -30.47 -2.01
CA ARG A 14 -21.79 -30.47 -2.38
C ARG A 14 -21.39 -29.17 -3.07
N ASP A 15 -22.26 -28.65 -3.93
CA ASP A 15 -22.04 -27.37 -4.62
C ASP A 15 -22.03 -26.21 -3.61
N LEU A 16 -22.97 -26.18 -2.67
CA LEU A 16 -23.03 -25.15 -1.63
C LEU A 16 -21.80 -25.17 -0.69
N THR A 17 -21.24 -26.35 -0.42
CA THR A 17 -20.00 -26.46 0.37
C THR A 17 -18.75 -25.98 -0.37
N PHE A 18 -18.75 -26.00 -1.70
CA PHE A 18 -17.64 -25.50 -2.52
C PHE A 18 -17.58 -23.96 -2.56
N PHE A 19 -18.74 -23.30 -2.62
CA PHE A 19 -18.84 -21.83 -2.65
C PHE A 19 -18.72 -21.17 -1.27
N SER A 20 -18.94 -21.89 -0.17
CA SER A 20 -18.97 -21.32 1.20
C SER A 20 -17.59 -21.22 1.88
N LYS A 21 -16.49 -21.39 1.15
CA LYS A 21 -15.15 -21.19 1.71
C LYS A 21 -14.83 -19.69 1.80
N SER A 22 -15.42 -19.02 2.79
CA SER A 22 -15.09 -17.62 3.08
C SER A 22 -13.61 -17.50 3.47
N LYS A 23 -12.84 -16.71 2.72
CA LYS A 23 -11.47 -16.36 3.10
C LYS A 23 -11.55 -15.48 4.36
N LYS A 24 -11.22 -16.04 5.53
CA LYS A 24 -11.03 -15.24 6.74
C LYS A 24 -9.93 -14.21 6.47
N LYS A 25 -10.24 -12.91 6.62
CA LYS A 25 -9.25 -11.83 6.53
C LYS A 25 -8.22 -12.05 7.65
N LYS A 26 -6.92 -12.08 7.32
CA LYS A 26 -5.86 -12.11 8.33
C LYS A 26 -5.84 -10.75 9.05
N PRO A 27 -5.76 -10.69 10.38
CA PRO A 27 -5.53 -9.43 11.08
C PRO A 27 -4.16 -8.88 10.67
N PHE A 28 -4.04 -7.54 10.64
CA PHE A 28 -2.76 -6.86 10.38
C PHE A 28 -1.69 -7.34 11.35
N SER A 29 -0.47 -7.55 10.87
CA SER A 29 0.65 -7.87 11.76
C SER A 29 1.04 -6.63 12.56
N ALA A 30 1.63 -6.82 13.75
CA ALA A 30 2.10 -5.70 14.57
C ALA A 30 3.09 -4.81 13.82
N GLY A 31 3.96 -5.41 12.98
CA GLY A 31 4.91 -4.68 12.12
C GLY A 31 4.21 -3.78 11.09
N GLN A 32 3.11 -4.27 10.48
CA GLN A 32 2.34 -3.49 9.53
C GLN A 32 1.68 -2.27 10.18
N LEU A 33 1.13 -2.44 11.39
CA LEU A 33 0.48 -1.36 12.11
C LEU A 33 1.50 -0.30 12.56
N ILE A 34 2.65 -0.73 13.08
CA ILE A 34 3.75 0.17 13.46
C ILE A 34 4.23 0.93 12.23
N GLY A 35 4.47 0.23 11.12
CA GLY A 35 4.91 0.84 9.86
C GLY A 35 3.95 1.90 9.34
N LEU A 36 2.65 1.63 9.40
CA LEU A 36 1.61 2.53 8.92
C LEU A 36 1.67 3.91 9.60
N ILE A 37 1.99 3.95 10.89
CA ILE A 37 2.13 5.19 11.67
C ILE A 37 3.55 5.76 11.56
N LEU A 38 4.57 4.89 11.56
CA LEU A 38 5.97 5.28 11.60
C LEU A 38 6.40 6.04 10.33
N GLY A 39 5.90 5.67 9.16
CA GLY A 39 6.19 6.38 7.90
C GLY A 39 5.79 7.86 7.93
N PRO A 40 4.50 8.20 8.11
CA PRO A 40 4.05 9.58 8.26
C PRO A 40 4.71 10.32 9.42
N LEU A 41 4.96 9.62 10.54
CA LEU A 41 5.65 10.22 11.68
C LEU A 41 7.07 10.64 11.33
N LEU A 42 7.85 9.77 10.70
CA LEU A 42 9.22 10.08 10.25
C LEU A 42 9.23 11.22 9.24
N PHE A 43 8.26 11.27 8.34
CA PHE A 43 8.11 12.38 7.40
C PHE A 43 7.94 13.70 8.14
N LEU A 44 7.00 13.79 9.08
CA LEU A 44 6.76 14.99 9.87
C LEU A 44 7.97 15.37 10.73
N LEU A 45 8.59 14.40 11.41
CA LEU A 45 9.76 14.65 12.24
C LEU A 45 10.94 15.18 11.41
N THR A 46 11.14 14.64 10.19
CA THR A 46 12.17 15.13 9.28
C THR A 46 11.88 16.57 8.87
N LEU A 47 10.65 16.89 8.47
CA LEU A 47 10.29 18.26 8.09
C LEU A 47 10.38 19.26 9.24
N LEU A 48 10.12 18.84 10.48
CA LEU A 48 10.11 19.74 11.64
C LEU A 48 11.49 19.93 12.27
N PHE A 49 12.33 18.89 12.30
CA PHE A 49 13.58 18.90 13.06
C PHE A 49 14.83 18.88 12.19
N PHE A 50 14.74 18.48 10.92
CA PHE A 50 15.92 18.34 10.06
C PHE A 50 16.08 19.53 9.10
N HIS A 51 16.87 20.51 9.53
CA HIS A 51 17.16 21.73 8.77
C HIS A 51 18.68 21.95 8.62
N PRO A 52 19.37 21.16 7.80
CA PRO A 52 20.78 21.39 7.51
C PRO A 52 20.96 22.68 6.68
N LYS A 53 22.07 23.39 6.91
CA LYS A 53 22.33 24.72 6.30
C LYS A 53 22.49 24.67 4.78
N ASP A 54 23.01 23.55 4.27
CA ASP A 54 23.41 23.40 2.86
C ASP A 54 22.37 22.62 2.03
N LEU A 55 21.21 22.26 2.62
CA LEU A 55 20.16 21.56 1.89
C LEU A 55 18.94 22.47 1.71
N PRO A 56 18.48 22.70 0.47
CA PRO A 56 17.24 23.42 0.25
C PRO A 56 16.04 22.63 0.81
N TRP A 57 14.97 23.34 1.14
CA TRP A 57 13.71 22.74 1.62
C TRP A 57 13.22 21.57 0.74
N LYS A 58 13.35 21.70 -0.58
CA LYS A 58 12.97 20.64 -1.53
C LYS A 58 13.74 19.35 -1.29
N GLY A 59 15.02 19.44 -0.94
CA GLY A 59 15.86 18.28 -0.61
C GLY A 59 15.45 17.61 0.70
N VAL A 60 15.13 18.39 1.73
CA VAL A 60 14.59 17.87 3.00
C VAL A 60 13.27 17.15 2.77
N TYR A 61 12.40 17.71 1.94
CA TYR A 61 11.10 17.10 1.62
C TYR A 61 11.23 15.77 0.86
N VAL A 62 12.14 15.69 -0.12
CA VAL A 62 12.44 14.43 -0.83
C VAL A 62 13.04 13.39 0.11
N LEU A 63 13.91 13.78 1.04
CA LEU A 63 14.43 12.89 2.08
C LEU A 63 13.30 12.35 2.97
N ALA A 64 12.40 13.23 3.42
CA ALA A 64 11.26 12.85 4.25
C ALA A 64 10.36 11.82 3.55
N ILE A 65 10.08 11.99 2.24
CA ILE A 65 9.31 11.02 1.44
C ILE A 65 10.07 9.70 1.33
N THR A 66 11.38 9.75 1.06
CA THR A 66 12.21 8.55 0.94
C THR A 66 12.16 7.71 2.22
N LEU A 67 12.25 8.36 3.39
CA LEU A 67 12.15 7.68 4.69
C LEU A 67 10.77 7.03 4.90
N TRP A 68 9.70 7.71 4.51
CA TRP A 68 8.35 7.14 4.57
C TRP A 68 8.24 5.87 3.72
N ILE A 69 8.64 5.95 2.44
CA ILE A 69 8.56 4.83 1.49
C ILE A 69 9.41 3.65 1.97
N ALA A 70 10.67 3.91 2.37
CA ALA A 70 11.56 2.89 2.89
C ALA A 70 10.97 2.18 4.12
N THR A 71 10.37 2.95 5.04
CA THR A 71 9.72 2.40 6.22
C THR A 71 8.56 1.48 5.85
N TRP A 72 7.71 1.89 4.92
CA TRP A 72 6.57 1.09 4.47
C TRP A 72 6.96 -0.15 3.66
N TRP A 73 8.07 -0.11 2.91
CA TRP A 73 8.63 -1.29 2.26
C TRP A 73 9.18 -2.30 3.27
N ILE A 74 9.96 -1.85 4.26
CA ILE A 74 10.56 -2.73 5.27
C ILE A 74 9.49 -3.37 6.17
N THR A 75 8.46 -2.61 6.52
CA THR A 75 7.40 -3.06 7.44
C THR A 75 6.22 -3.72 6.73
N GLU A 76 6.21 -3.71 5.38
CA GLU A 76 5.10 -4.15 4.54
C GLU A 76 3.75 -3.56 4.97
N ALA A 77 3.74 -2.28 5.39
CA ALA A 77 2.59 -1.61 6.00
C ALA A 77 1.34 -1.65 5.09
N ILE A 78 1.55 -1.53 3.78
CA ILE A 78 0.55 -1.69 2.72
C ILE A 78 1.18 -2.49 1.56
N PRO A 79 0.39 -2.96 0.56
CA PRO A 79 0.94 -3.68 -0.58
C PRO A 79 2.08 -2.91 -1.25
N ILE A 80 3.15 -3.61 -1.63
CA ILE A 80 4.38 -3.01 -2.20
C ILE A 80 4.05 -2.07 -3.36
N ALA A 81 3.14 -2.48 -4.26
CA ALA A 81 2.67 -1.66 -5.38
C ALA A 81 2.05 -0.33 -4.93
N ALA A 82 1.25 -0.33 -3.85
CA ALA A 82 0.64 0.88 -3.33
C ALA A 82 1.68 1.82 -2.68
N THR A 83 2.66 1.27 -1.95
CA THR A 83 3.78 2.06 -1.40
C THR A 83 4.57 2.74 -2.50
N SER A 84 4.84 2.05 -3.62
CA SER A 84 5.59 2.61 -4.75
C SER A 84 4.87 3.77 -5.46
N LEU A 85 3.55 3.91 -5.28
CA LEU A 85 2.75 5.00 -5.86
C LEU A 85 2.71 6.26 -4.97
N LEU A 86 3.23 6.21 -3.74
CA LEU A 86 3.28 7.38 -2.85
C LEU A 86 3.89 8.63 -3.49
N PRO A 87 5.00 8.57 -4.24
CA PRO A 87 5.61 9.75 -4.85
C PRO A 87 4.68 10.52 -5.80
N ILE A 88 3.78 9.82 -6.51
CA ILE A 88 2.80 10.43 -7.42
C ILE A 88 1.95 11.48 -6.70
N VAL A 89 1.64 11.24 -5.42
CA VAL A 89 0.84 12.16 -4.61
C VAL A 89 1.74 13.10 -3.81
N LEU A 90 2.78 12.57 -3.17
CA LEU A 90 3.57 13.34 -2.21
C LEU A 90 4.48 14.39 -2.89
N LEU A 91 5.08 14.09 -4.04
CA LEU A 91 6.00 15.03 -4.71
C LEU A 91 5.26 16.27 -5.25
N PRO A 92 4.09 16.17 -5.89
CA PRO A 92 3.31 17.34 -6.28
C PRO A 92 2.75 18.13 -5.10
N LEU A 93 2.34 17.45 -4.02
CA LEU A 93 1.90 18.13 -2.78
C LEU A 93 3.01 19.02 -2.19
N GLY A 94 4.25 18.60 -2.32
CA GLY A 94 5.42 19.40 -1.92
C GLY A 94 5.85 20.43 -2.96
N HIS A 95 5.15 20.59 -4.09
CA HIS A 95 5.59 21.43 -5.20
C HIS A 95 7.05 21.11 -5.65
N ILE A 96 7.46 19.84 -5.51
CA ILE A 96 8.79 19.37 -5.89
C ILE A 96 8.85 19.20 -7.40
N LEU A 97 7.87 18.48 -7.93
CA LEU A 97 7.64 18.19 -9.35
C LEU A 97 6.18 18.43 -9.68
N THR A 98 5.86 18.71 -10.95
CA THR A 98 4.46 18.79 -11.38
C THR A 98 3.81 17.40 -11.45
N PRO A 99 2.48 17.27 -11.34
CA PRO A 99 1.80 15.99 -11.48
C PRO A 99 2.17 15.25 -12.78
N GLU A 100 2.34 15.98 -13.88
CA GLU A 100 2.70 15.44 -15.20
C GLU A 100 4.14 14.90 -15.22
N GLN A 101 5.07 15.61 -14.59
CA GLN A 101 6.46 15.16 -14.46
C GLN A 101 6.59 13.92 -13.60
N VAL A 102 5.77 13.78 -12.55
CA VAL A 102 5.82 12.59 -11.72
C VAL A 102 5.14 11.43 -12.42
N SER A 103 3.97 11.63 -13.02
CA SER A 103 3.23 10.54 -13.68
C SER A 103 3.94 9.97 -14.90
N SER A 104 4.74 10.77 -15.64
CA SER A 104 5.54 10.27 -16.75
C SER A 104 6.54 9.19 -16.35
N GLU A 105 7.06 9.26 -15.12
CA GLU A 105 7.99 8.24 -14.58
C GLU A 105 7.30 6.90 -14.26
N TYR A 106 5.97 6.88 -14.19
CA TYR A 106 5.16 5.69 -13.94
C TYR A 106 4.43 5.19 -15.19
N GLY A 107 4.29 6.03 -16.22
CA GLY A 107 3.59 5.73 -17.46
C GLY A 107 4.47 5.17 -18.57
N ASN A 108 5.62 4.57 -18.24
CA ASN A 108 6.52 4.02 -19.25
C ASN A 108 5.95 2.70 -19.80
N ASP A 109 5.73 2.64 -21.12
CA ASP A 109 5.33 1.46 -21.89
C ASP A 109 6.50 0.46 -22.00
N ILE A 110 6.95 -0.12 -20.87
CA ILE A 110 7.78 -1.35 -20.92
C ILE A 110 6.88 -2.59 -21.13
N ILE A 111 5.70 -2.40 -21.74
CA ILE A 111 4.85 -3.44 -22.34
C ILE A 111 4.29 -2.89 -23.64
#